data_AF-A0A946ZIH4-F1
#
_entry.id   AF-A0A946ZIH4-F1
#
_cell.length_a   1.000
_cell.length_b   1.000
_cell.length_c   1.000
_cell.angle_alpha   90.00
_cell.angle_beta   90.00
_cell.angle_gamma   90.00
#
_symmetry.space_group_name_H-M   'P 1'
#
loop_
_entity.id
_entity.type
_entity.pdbx_description
1 polymer ?
#
loop_
_entity_poly.entity_id
_entity_poly.type
_entity_poly.pdbx_seq_one_letter_code
_entity_poly.pdbx_strand_id
1 'polypeptide(L)'
;TDEADNCSTGLEATYTDSVAPGACANESIITRTWTLVDDCGNTTTADQVISVVDTTPPTFTAPADISIECDEDATDLSLTGDVTDEADNCSTELEATYTDSFADGECPSDVIITRTWTLTDDCGNTATAVQTITSSDTTPPVLSDLPEDDTVDCDNIPVPAELSATDNCGMADLTFTEEQEEGACSGDSIITRTWTAVDACGNETVHIQIITVEDNEAPTLVGELESEITVLCDEIPEPPVLEFEDNCSDNIEVQESMESTNDGSSSTYEITYIWTVSDDCGNVSEFTQTVYVLPSTIIEAEEDIALCAEDLFVANLFDFLIGDYPLDGEWEVTEGNITLNGSEVNPISFDDVEDQYTFTYVIDDEFCPSRTDVVITIDEDCEDLCVDADNVVISKAITANGDQWNECFQVKLVDADGEENFIRECEFVIEVQIFNRWGAKIYENMNYDPDTDCWNGNSHSNSFGSSGTVPTGTYYYIVNLRNSGLKPFAGPIYVGTN
;
A
#
# COMPACT_ATOMS: atom_id res chain seq x y z
N THR A 1 88.03 86.12 42.21
CA THR A 1 89.12 85.69 43.12
C THR A 1 90.46 86.33 42.78
N ASP A 2 90.47 87.44 42.04
CA ASP A 2 91.63 88.27 41.73
C ASP A 2 91.34 89.74 42.08
N GLU A 3 90.53 89.96 43.12
CA GLU A 3 90.14 91.28 43.61
C GLU A 3 91.37 92.02 44.15
N ALA A 4 91.91 92.97 43.38
CA ALA A 4 93.12 93.71 43.73
C ALA A 4 92.97 95.21 43.43
N ASP A 5 93.45 96.02 44.36
CA ASP A 5 93.65 97.46 44.19
C ASP A 5 95.04 97.86 44.73
N ASN A 6 95.61 98.94 44.22
CA ASN A 6 96.95 99.36 44.60
C ASN A 6 97.02 100.04 45.98
N CYS A 7 95.88 100.43 46.56
CA CYS A 7 95.78 101.18 47.82
C CYS A 7 94.75 100.61 48.82
N SER A 8 93.85 99.72 48.40
CA SER A 8 92.81 99.12 49.24
C SER A 8 93.11 97.64 49.54
N THR A 9 92.76 97.17 50.74
CA THR A 9 92.96 95.77 51.15
C THR A 9 91.65 95.18 51.68
N GLY A 10 91.40 93.88 51.44
CA GLY A 10 90.17 93.22 51.89
C GLY A 10 88.96 93.52 51.02
N LEU A 11 89.18 93.80 49.74
CA LEU A 11 88.11 94.02 48.77
C LEU A 11 87.28 92.75 48.57
N GLU A 12 85.97 92.93 48.45
CA GLU A 12 85.02 91.86 48.18
C GLU A 12 84.14 92.28 47.00
N ALA A 13 84.19 91.51 45.91
CA ALA A 13 83.34 91.76 44.76
C ALA A 13 81.89 91.43 45.11
N THR A 14 80.98 92.34 44.77
CA THR A 14 79.54 92.06 44.79
C THR A 14 79.06 91.68 43.40
N TYR A 15 77.91 91.02 43.29
CA TYR A 15 77.34 90.70 41.98
C TYR A 15 75.85 91.01 41.91
N THR A 16 75.40 91.29 40.69
CA THR A 16 73.98 91.37 40.33
C THR A 16 73.73 90.52 39.09
N ASP A 17 72.66 89.73 39.11
CA ASP A 17 72.26 88.91 37.97
C ASP A 17 71.11 89.56 37.21
N SER A 18 71.18 89.51 35.88
CA SER A 18 70.04 89.73 35.00
C SER A 18 69.79 88.48 34.18
N VAL A 19 68.52 88.08 34.06
CA VAL A 19 68.11 86.85 33.38
C VAL A 19 67.33 87.23 32.14
N ALA A 20 67.75 86.71 31.00
CA ALA A 20 67.01 86.77 29.74
C ALA A 20 66.54 85.37 29.33
N PRO A 21 65.39 85.24 28.63
CA PRO A 21 64.97 83.99 28.03
C PRO A 21 66.05 83.45 27.07
N GLY A 22 66.25 82.12 27.08
CA GLY A 22 67.08 81.42 26.10
C GLY A 22 66.38 81.21 24.76
N ALA A 23 66.87 80.25 23.97
CA ALA A 23 66.36 80.00 22.61
C ALA A 23 65.11 79.10 22.62
N CYS A 24 64.98 78.23 23.62
CA CYS A 24 63.79 77.41 23.87
C CYS A 24 63.18 77.66 25.26
N ALA A 25 62.07 76.99 25.57
CA ALA A 25 61.43 77.09 26.87
C ALA A 25 62.39 76.62 27.99
N ASN A 26 62.34 77.29 29.13
CA ASN A 26 63.16 76.98 30.32
C ASN A 26 64.69 77.11 30.16
N GLU A 27 65.21 77.44 28.98
CA GLU A 27 66.56 77.98 28.81
C GLU A 27 66.67 79.42 29.30
N SER A 28 67.87 79.81 29.74
CA SER A 28 68.12 81.19 30.16
C SER A 28 69.56 81.62 29.94
N ILE A 29 69.72 82.90 29.66
CA ILE A 29 71.02 83.57 29.63
C ILE A 29 71.09 84.44 30.88
N ILE A 30 71.98 84.07 31.79
CA ILE A 30 72.24 84.83 33.01
C ILE A 30 73.47 85.68 32.77
N THR A 31 73.29 87.00 32.75
CA THR A 31 74.40 87.96 32.72
C THR A 31 74.66 88.43 34.15
N ARG A 32 75.77 87.96 34.72
CA ARG A 32 76.25 88.32 36.06
C ARG A 32 77.26 89.44 35.96
N THR A 33 76.91 90.62 36.47
CA THR A 33 77.81 91.76 36.54
C THR A 33 78.46 91.80 37.92
N TRP A 34 79.76 91.55 37.97
CA TRP A 34 80.59 91.73 39.15
C TRP A 34 80.93 93.21 39.32
N THR A 35 80.75 93.76 40.52
CA THR A 35 81.10 95.14 40.87
C THR A 35 82.08 95.14 42.03
N LEU A 36 83.23 95.79 41.83
CA LEU A 36 84.24 96.00 42.86
C LEU A 36 84.33 97.50 43.16
N VAL A 37 84.27 97.86 44.44
CA VAL A 37 84.36 99.25 44.91
C VAL A 37 85.56 99.38 45.85
N ASP A 38 86.44 100.35 45.61
CA ASP A 38 87.59 100.60 46.47
C ASP A 38 87.25 101.46 47.71
N ASP A 39 88.18 101.61 48.66
CA ASP A 39 87.96 102.40 49.89
C ASP A 39 87.69 103.90 49.61
N CYS A 40 88.00 104.37 48.39
CA CYS A 40 87.78 105.75 47.94
C CYS A 40 86.46 105.92 47.16
N GLY A 41 85.72 104.84 46.91
CA GLY A 41 84.46 104.84 46.17
C GLY A 41 84.60 104.73 44.64
N ASN A 42 85.79 104.42 44.10
CA ASN A 42 85.93 104.13 42.67
C ASN A 42 85.37 102.73 42.38
N THR A 43 84.81 102.55 41.17
CA THR A 43 84.11 101.31 40.79
C THR A 43 84.66 100.74 39.49
N THR A 44 84.71 99.41 39.40
CA THR A 44 84.93 98.66 38.15
C THR A 44 83.93 97.52 38.05
N THR A 45 83.58 97.14 36.83
CA THR A 45 82.64 96.05 36.56
C THR A 45 83.16 95.06 35.53
N ALA A 46 82.73 93.79 35.65
CA ALA A 46 83.00 92.73 34.67
C ALA A 46 81.78 91.83 34.51
N ASP A 47 81.43 91.52 33.27
CA ASP A 47 80.28 90.65 32.96
C ASP A 47 80.73 89.21 32.72
N GLN A 48 80.02 88.28 33.35
CA GLN A 48 80.07 86.85 33.09
C GLN A 48 78.73 86.43 32.45
N VAL A 49 78.79 85.79 31.28
CA VAL A 49 77.61 85.22 30.62
C VAL A 49 77.56 83.73 30.95
N ILE A 50 76.46 83.28 31.54
CA ILE A 50 76.15 81.88 31.84
C ILE A 50 74.96 81.48 30.97
N SER A 51 75.13 80.45 30.15
CA SER A 51 74.06 79.91 29.32
C SER A 51 73.55 78.62 29.97
N VAL A 52 72.27 78.60 30.30
CA VAL A 52 71.53 77.38 30.60
C VAL A 52 70.95 76.90 29.28
N VAL A 53 71.39 75.72 28.84
CA VAL A 53 70.95 75.07 27.59
C VAL A 53 70.38 73.71 27.91
N ASP A 54 69.37 73.29 27.17
CA ASP A 54 68.87 71.93 27.24
C ASP A 54 69.41 71.08 26.07
N THR A 55 70.10 70.02 26.43
CA THR A 55 70.69 69.06 25.49
C THR A 55 70.35 67.62 25.87
N THR A 56 69.44 67.43 26.83
CA THR A 56 69.11 66.11 27.37
C THR A 56 67.83 65.65 26.70
N PRO A 57 67.83 64.53 25.96
CA PRO A 57 66.59 64.00 25.42
C PRO A 57 65.60 63.62 26.54
N PRO A 58 64.29 63.72 26.27
CA PRO A 58 63.28 63.25 27.20
C PRO A 58 63.34 61.72 27.35
N THR A 59 62.62 61.17 28.33
CA THR A 59 62.54 59.72 28.59
C THR A 59 61.09 59.26 28.69
N PHE A 60 60.82 58.04 28.20
CA PHE A 60 59.53 57.35 28.35
C PHE A 60 59.71 55.85 28.08
N THR A 61 58.67 55.06 28.33
CA THR A 61 58.58 53.64 28.01
C THR A 61 57.45 53.41 27.00
N ALA A 62 57.74 52.76 25.86
CA ALA A 62 56.68 52.34 24.94
C ALA A 62 55.79 51.26 25.59
N PRO A 63 54.49 51.18 25.22
CA PRO A 63 53.64 50.06 25.61
C PRO A 63 54.23 48.72 25.17
N ALA A 64 53.84 47.64 25.87
CA ALA A 64 54.29 46.30 25.53
C ALA A 64 53.73 45.83 24.18
N ASP A 65 54.44 44.91 23.54
CA ASP A 65 53.95 44.23 22.34
C ASP A 65 52.66 43.46 22.63
N ILE A 66 51.75 43.38 21.66
CA ILE A 66 50.42 42.79 21.82
C ILE A 66 49.97 42.07 20.55
N SER A 67 49.10 41.07 20.71
CA SER A 67 48.36 40.44 19.60
C SER A 67 46.89 40.79 19.72
N ILE A 68 46.26 41.14 18.59
CA ILE A 68 44.83 41.50 18.47
C ILE A 68 44.20 40.71 17.33
N GLU A 69 42.88 40.61 17.28
CA GLU A 69 42.20 40.07 16.11
C GLU A 69 42.28 41.04 14.92
N CYS A 70 42.06 40.53 13.71
CA CYS A 70 42.09 41.29 12.47
C CYS A 70 41.03 42.42 12.38
N ASP A 71 39.91 42.28 13.11
CA ASP A 71 38.75 43.15 13.09
C ASP A 71 38.77 44.16 14.24
N GLU A 72 39.78 44.05 15.11
CA GLU A 72 40.06 45.02 16.16
C GLU A 72 40.84 46.22 15.62
N ASP A 73 40.51 47.41 16.14
CA ASP A 73 41.14 48.65 15.70
C ASP A 73 42.50 48.85 16.40
N ALA A 74 43.58 48.64 15.66
CA ALA A 74 44.95 48.87 16.15
C ALA A 74 45.25 50.33 16.54
N THR A 75 44.39 51.29 16.19
CA THR A 75 44.53 52.70 16.62
C THR A 75 43.87 53.00 17.96
N ASP A 76 43.09 52.06 18.50
CA ASP A 76 42.52 52.17 19.84
C ASP A 76 43.60 51.94 20.91
N LEU A 77 44.12 53.04 21.46
CA LEU A 77 45.13 53.00 22.53
C LEU A 77 44.62 52.39 23.85
N SER A 78 43.29 52.26 24.03
CA SER A 78 42.76 51.51 25.18
C SER A 78 42.95 50.01 25.02
N LEU A 79 43.07 49.53 23.78
CA LEU A 79 43.42 48.16 23.42
C LEU A 79 44.93 47.98 23.32
N THR A 80 45.62 48.80 22.52
CA THR A 80 47.05 48.63 22.23
C THR A 80 47.98 49.25 23.30
N GLY A 81 47.43 50.02 24.23
CA GLY A 81 48.21 50.75 25.24
C GLY A 81 48.70 52.13 24.77
N ASP A 82 48.98 52.99 25.74
CA ASP A 82 49.44 54.37 25.56
C ASP A 82 50.70 54.63 26.43
N VAL A 83 51.48 55.65 26.07
CA VAL A 83 52.60 56.12 26.91
C VAL A 83 52.03 56.89 28.11
N THR A 84 52.61 56.67 29.29
CA THR A 84 52.09 57.25 30.56
C THR A 84 53.19 57.76 31.49
N ASP A 85 54.45 57.63 31.09
CA ASP A 85 55.65 57.95 31.88
C ASP A 85 56.58 58.95 31.18
N GLU A 86 56.01 59.86 30.39
CA GLU A 86 56.74 60.97 29.75
C GLU A 86 57.41 61.86 30.80
N ALA A 87 58.72 62.02 30.68
CA ALA A 87 59.49 62.83 31.60
C ALA A 87 60.66 63.53 30.91
N ASP A 88 60.97 64.73 31.39
CA ASP A 88 62.18 65.48 31.03
C ASP A 88 62.63 66.35 32.21
N ASN A 89 63.91 66.76 32.22
CA ASN A 89 64.46 67.59 33.28
C ASN A 89 64.17 69.10 33.11
N CYS A 90 63.81 69.53 31.91
CA CYS A 90 63.65 70.94 31.53
C CYS A 90 62.33 71.24 30.81
N SER A 91 61.53 70.23 30.44
CA SER A 91 60.24 70.37 29.76
C SER A 91 59.08 69.81 30.60
N THR A 92 57.88 70.33 30.38
CA THR A 92 56.63 69.91 31.06
C THR A 92 55.51 69.80 30.04
N GLU A 93 54.42 69.08 30.36
CA GLU A 93 53.29 68.87 29.44
C GLU A 93 53.72 68.14 28.14
N LEU A 94 54.61 67.17 28.29
CA LEU A 94 55.07 66.31 27.20
C LEU A 94 53.98 65.31 26.80
N GLU A 95 53.91 65.02 25.51
CA GLU A 95 52.97 64.06 24.93
C GLU A 95 53.72 63.23 23.88
N ALA A 96 53.71 61.91 24.02
CA ALA A 96 54.30 61.05 23.01
C ALA A 96 53.39 60.98 21.77
N THR A 97 54.00 60.94 20.59
CA THR A 97 53.27 60.73 19.32
C THR A 97 53.77 59.46 18.66
N TYR A 98 52.98 58.85 17.78
CA TYR A 98 53.40 57.64 17.08
C TYR A 98 53.20 57.68 15.57
N THR A 99 53.94 56.83 14.88
CA THR A 99 53.76 56.51 13.47
C THR A 99 53.83 55.01 13.27
N ASP A 100 52.99 54.49 12.39
CA ASP A 100 52.87 53.05 12.12
C ASP A 100 53.47 52.68 10.77
N SER A 101 54.04 51.48 10.71
CA SER A 101 54.45 50.81 9.49
C SER A 101 53.94 49.38 9.49
N PHE A 102 53.60 48.87 8.31
CA PHE A 102 52.89 47.61 8.13
C PHE A 102 53.75 46.61 7.37
N ALA A 103 53.68 45.35 7.78
CA ALA A 103 54.24 44.21 7.07
C ALA A 103 53.24 43.06 7.07
N ASP A 104 53.29 42.22 6.04
CA ASP A 104 52.47 41.01 5.98
C ASP A 104 52.89 40.04 7.11
N GLY A 105 51.90 39.39 7.73
CA GLY A 105 52.14 38.35 8.72
C GLY A 105 52.34 36.96 8.11
N GLU A 106 52.06 35.92 8.90
CA GLU A 106 52.28 34.52 8.48
C GLU A 106 51.14 34.02 7.58
N CYS A 107 49.91 34.49 7.79
CA CYS A 107 48.78 34.24 6.90
C CYS A 107 48.36 35.50 6.10
N PRO A 108 47.57 35.34 5.01
CA PRO A 108 47.15 36.46 4.15
C PRO A 108 46.32 37.54 4.87
N SER A 109 45.63 37.19 5.96
CA SER A 109 44.85 38.14 6.77
C SER A 109 45.63 38.67 7.98
N ASP A 110 46.83 38.17 8.25
CA ASP A 110 47.69 38.66 9.33
C ASP A 110 48.44 39.92 8.91
N VAL A 111 48.58 40.86 9.85
CA VAL A 111 49.37 42.08 9.67
C VAL A 111 50.24 42.33 10.90
N ILE A 112 51.54 42.59 10.67
CA ILE A 112 52.46 43.05 11.70
C ILE A 112 52.58 44.57 11.60
N ILE A 113 52.19 45.26 12.67
CA ILE A 113 52.24 46.71 12.80
C ILE A 113 53.41 47.07 13.72
N THR A 114 54.41 47.76 13.17
CA THR A 114 55.52 48.33 13.95
C THR A 114 55.22 49.80 14.25
N ARG A 115 54.84 50.08 15.50
CA ARG A 115 54.52 51.42 15.99
C ARG A 115 55.75 52.08 16.59
N THR A 116 56.17 53.21 16.03
CA THR A 116 57.31 53.99 16.52
C THR A 116 56.80 55.21 17.29
N TRP A 117 56.98 55.17 18.60
CA TRP A 117 56.70 56.28 19.51
C TRP A 117 57.85 57.28 19.49
N THR A 118 57.52 58.58 19.47
CA THR A 118 58.45 59.71 19.47
C THR A 118 58.01 60.72 20.52
N LEU A 119 58.90 61.04 21.44
CA LEU A 119 58.74 62.10 22.42
C LEU A 119 59.74 63.21 22.12
N THR A 120 59.24 64.44 21.95
CA THR A 120 60.07 65.63 21.67
C THR A 120 59.88 66.63 22.80
N ASP A 121 60.98 67.12 23.36
CA ASP A 121 60.97 68.15 24.39
C ASP A 121 60.77 69.56 23.80
N ASP A 122 60.64 70.58 24.65
CA ASP A 122 60.41 71.98 24.21
C ASP A 122 61.61 72.59 23.45
N CYS A 123 62.77 71.95 23.54
CA CYS A 123 64.03 72.38 22.94
C CYS A 123 64.38 71.59 21.67
N GLY A 124 63.56 70.60 21.31
CA GLY A 124 63.69 69.78 20.11
C GLY A 124 64.59 68.56 20.27
N ASN A 125 65.01 68.17 21.49
CA ASN A 125 65.64 66.87 21.70
C ASN A 125 64.56 65.77 21.68
N THR A 126 64.92 64.59 21.16
CA THR A 126 63.96 63.52 20.86
C THR A 126 64.39 62.19 21.44
N ALA A 127 63.43 61.42 21.95
CA ALA A 127 63.57 59.99 22.23
C ALA A 127 62.57 59.17 21.42
N THR A 128 62.93 57.93 21.08
CA THR A 128 62.08 57.02 20.31
C THR A 128 62.09 55.62 20.90
N ALA A 129 60.95 54.93 20.85
CA ALA A 129 60.80 53.54 21.23
C ALA A 129 59.80 52.84 20.29
N VAL A 130 59.87 51.52 20.20
CA VAL A 130 59.06 50.73 19.27
C VAL A 130 58.18 49.77 20.06
N GLN A 131 56.95 49.59 19.56
CA GLN A 131 56.00 48.57 19.96
C GLN A 131 55.63 47.75 18.71
N THR A 132 55.51 46.44 18.87
CA THR A 132 55.01 45.53 17.84
C THR A 132 53.57 45.11 18.17
N ILE A 133 52.65 45.34 17.25
CA ILE A 133 51.26 44.87 17.34
C ILE A 133 51.07 43.82 16.25
N THR A 134 50.71 42.61 16.63
CA THR A 134 50.40 41.52 15.69
C THR A 134 48.88 41.40 15.57
N SER A 135 48.35 41.72 14.40
CA SER A 135 46.95 41.49 14.06
C SER A 135 46.86 40.13 13.40
N SER A 136 46.13 39.20 14.03
CA SER A 136 46.02 37.82 13.56
C SER A 136 44.59 37.33 13.51
N ASP A 137 44.31 36.50 12.52
CA ASP A 137 43.04 35.80 12.40
C ASP A 137 43.11 34.45 13.12
N THR A 138 42.39 34.33 14.24
CA THR A 138 42.28 33.05 14.96
C THR A 138 40.85 32.53 15.04
N THR A 139 39.92 33.19 14.36
CA THR A 139 38.50 32.94 14.50
C THR A 139 38.01 32.09 13.32
N PRO A 140 37.42 30.91 13.55
CA PRO A 140 36.88 30.11 12.46
C PRO A 140 35.68 30.79 11.76
N PRO A 141 35.50 30.52 10.45
CA PRO A 141 34.34 30.99 9.72
C PRO A 141 33.01 30.51 10.33
N VAL A 142 31.96 31.30 10.12
CA VAL A 142 30.59 30.96 10.53
C VAL A 142 29.78 30.56 9.29
N LEU A 143 29.14 29.39 9.36
CA LEU A 143 28.18 28.91 8.36
C LEU A 143 26.79 29.53 8.60
N SER A 144 26.06 29.79 7.52
CA SER A 144 24.63 30.15 7.57
C SER A 144 23.74 28.98 8.02
N ASP A 145 22.42 29.19 8.10
CA ASP A 145 21.41 28.24 8.58
C ASP A 145 21.73 26.76 8.30
N LEU A 146 22.14 26.04 9.35
CA LEU A 146 22.60 24.66 9.27
C LEU A 146 21.41 23.70 9.12
N PRO A 147 21.47 22.74 8.19
CA PRO A 147 20.43 21.72 8.08
C PRO A 147 20.54 20.70 9.23
N GLU A 148 19.40 20.22 9.70
CA GLU A 148 19.31 19.17 10.73
C GLU A 148 19.30 17.78 10.10
N ASP A 149 19.65 16.76 10.88
CA ASP A 149 19.51 15.36 10.49
C ASP A 149 18.04 15.00 10.23
N ASP A 150 17.79 14.05 9.33
CA ASP A 150 16.44 13.67 8.93
C ASP A 150 16.31 12.16 8.67
N THR A 151 15.08 11.64 8.80
CA THR A 151 14.71 10.28 8.39
C THR A 151 13.60 10.39 7.36
N VAL A 152 13.84 9.87 6.17
CA VAL A 152 12.97 10.05 5.00
C VAL A 152 12.77 8.73 4.27
N ASP A 153 11.70 8.70 3.49
CA ASP A 153 11.47 7.68 2.49
C ASP A 153 12.40 7.87 1.28
N CYS A 154 12.70 6.81 0.54
CA CYS A 154 13.57 6.83 -0.64
C CYS A 154 13.13 7.82 -1.72
N ASP A 155 11.82 8.07 -1.84
CA ASP A 155 11.25 9.00 -2.82
C ASP A 155 11.22 10.46 -2.34
N ASN A 156 11.64 10.72 -1.10
CA ASN A 156 11.56 12.03 -0.47
C ASN A 156 12.90 12.51 0.12
N ILE A 157 14.01 12.15 -0.51
CA ILE A 157 15.33 12.62 -0.12
C ILE A 157 15.43 14.15 -0.35
N PRO A 158 15.70 14.96 0.69
CA PRO A 158 15.78 16.41 0.56
C PRO A 158 17.01 16.80 -0.25
N VAL A 159 16.89 17.83 -1.09
CA VAL A 159 18.04 18.42 -1.80
C VAL A 159 19.05 19.03 -0.80
N PRO A 160 20.37 19.02 -1.09
CA PRO A 160 21.36 19.62 -0.21
C PRO A 160 21.09 21.11 0.05
N ALA A 161 21.23 21.55 1.29
CA ALA A 161 21.11 22.95 1.65
C ALA A 161 22.25 23.79 1.02
N GLU A 162 21.89 24.94 0.45
CA GLU A 162 22.85 25.93 -0.01
C GLU A 162 23.31 26.79 1.18
N LEU A 163 24.53 26.53 1.67
CA LEU A 163 25.13 27.31 2.75
C LEU A 163 26.04 28.43 2.21
N SER A 164 26.26 29.43 3.05
CA SER A 164 27.28 30.45 2.89
C SER A 164 28.19 30.46 4.11
N ALA A 165 29.45 30.82 3.92
CA ALA A 165 30.42 31.02 5.00
C ALA A 165 30.83 32.49 5.07
N THR A 166 30.90 33.04 6.26
CA THR A 166 31.38 34.39 6.53
C THR A 166 32.43 34.37 7.62
N ASP A 167 33.39 35.28 7.55
CA ASP A 167 34.48 35.38 8.51
C ASP A 167 34.70 36.86 8.89
N ASN A 168 35.21 37.13 10.11
CA ASN A 168 35.48 38.49 10.58
C ASN A 168 36.75 39.08 9.94
N CYS A 169 37.67 38.24 9.49
CA CYS A 169 38.98 38.60 8.93
C CYS A 169 39.07 38.50 7.42
N GLY A 170 38.07 37.94 6.75
CA GLY A 170 38.04 37.94 5.30
C GLY A 170 36.98 37.04 4.69
N MET A 171 37.37 36.38 3.60
CA MET A 171 36.54 35.40 2.92
C MET A 171 36.90 34.00 3.40
N ALA A 172 35.89 33.15 3.49
CA ALA A 172 36.05 31.73 3.74
C ALA A 172 35.67 30.93 2.49
N ASP A 173 36.46 29.92 2.17
CA ASP A 173 36.17 28.94 1.12
C ASP A 173 35.27 27.84 1.68
N LEU A 174 34.13 27.60 1.03
CA LEU A 174 33.16 26.57 1.41
C LEU A 174 33.22 25.40 0.44
N THR A 175 33.43 24.20 0.97
CA THR A 175 33.36 22.94 0.22
C THR A 175 32.23 22.06 0.73
N PHE A 176 31.54 21.38 -0.20
CA PHE A 176 30.47 20.42 0.09
C PHE A 176 30.84 19.04 -0.46
N THR A 177 30.65 18.01 0.34
CA THR A 177 30.77 16.61 -0.07
C THR A 177 29.56 15.81 0.39
N GLU A 178 29.16 14.83 -0.42
CA GLU A 178 28.07 13.91 -0.14
C GLU A 178 28.57 12.48 -0.39
N GLU A 179 28.37 11.62 0.60
CA GLU A 179 28.67 10.20 0.52
C GLU A 179 27.41 9.42 0.91
N GLN A 180 27.17 8.30 0.22
CA GLN A 180 26.02 7.43 0.46
C GLN A 180 26.52 6.02 0.74
N GLU A 181 26.04 5.44 1.83
CA GLU A 181 26.27 4.04 2.19
C GLU A 181 24.96 3.27 2.10
N GLU A 182 25.00 2.06 1.53
CA GLU A 182 23.86 1.15 1.48
C GLU A 182 23.41 0.78 2.91
N GLY A 183 22.10 0.74 3.13
CA GLY A 183 21.49 0.47 4.42
C GLY A 183 21.25 -1.02 4.68
N ALA A 184 20.23 -1.33 5.47
CA ALA A 184 19.97 -2.70 5.92
C ALA A 184 19.33 -3.58 4.83
N CYS A 185 18.53 -2.98 3.96
CA CYS A 185 17.87 -3.61 2.82
C CYS A 185 18.02 -2.77 1.54
N SER A 186 17.51 -3.26 0.41
CA SER A 186 17.51 -2.49 -0.84
C SER A 186 16.58 -1.29 -0.69
N GLY A 187 17.01 -0.10 -1.13
CA GLY A 187 16.27 1.15 -0.92
C GLY A 187 16.71 1.93 0.33
N ASP A 188 17.09 1.23 1.40
CA ASP A 188 17.68 1.86 2.57
C ASP A 188 19.07 2.42 2.26
N SER A 189 19.37 3.61 2.79
CA SER A 189 20.72 4.15 2.74
C SER A 189 20.96 5.21 3.81
N ILE A 190 22.23 5.47 4.10
CA ILE A 190 22.66 6.60 4.93
C ILE A 190 23.40 7.57 4.04
N ILE A 191 22.85 8.77 3.88
CA ILE A 191 23.50 9.85 3.15
C ILE A 191 24.16 10.78 4.17
N THR A 192 25.48 10.90 4.09
CA THR A 192 26.28 11.81 4.92
C THR A 192 26.71 13.01 4.10
N ARG A 193 26.23 14.19 4.48
CA ARG A 193 26.60 15.47 3.87
C ARG A 193 27.54 16.23 4.78
N THR A 194 28.64 16.72 4.23
CA THR A 194 29.64 17.49 4.97
C THR A 194 29.86 18.83 4.29
N TRP A 195 29.73 19.91 5.07
CA TRP A 195 30.12 21.26 4.67
C TRP A 195 31.33 21.68 5.49
N THR A 196 32.40 22.05 4.81
CA THR A 196 33.65 22.51 5.43
C THR A 196 33.94 23.92 4.95
N ALA A 197 34.02 24.88 5.88
CA ALA A 197 34.44 26.24 5.62
C ALA A 197 35.84 26.47 6.20
N VAL A 198 36.76 26.97 5.36
CA VAL A 198 38.14 27.28 5.76
C VAL A 198 38.47 28.70 5.32
N ASP A 199 38.97 29.53 6.23
CA ASP A 199 39.46 30.87 5.88
C ASP A 199 40.87 30.85 5.27
N ALA A 200 41.39 32.05 4.96
CA ALA A 200 42.72 32.22 4.40
C ALA A 200 43.88 31.84 5.35
N CYS A 201 43.61 31.79 6.66
CA CYS A 201 44.57 31.50 7.72
C CYS A 201 44.50 30.03 8.18
N GLY A 202 43.53 29.28 7.66
CA GLY A 202 43.35 27.86 7.89
C GLY A 202 42.47 27.54 9.08
N ASN A 203 41.75 28.50 9.66
CA ASN A 203 40.75 28.18 10.67
C ASN A 203 39.52 27.53 10.00
N GLU A 204 38.96 26.51 10.64
CA GLU A 204 38.02 25.59 10.02
C GLU A 204 36.74 25.43 10.85
N THR A 205 35.61 25.45 10.15
CA THR A 205 34.29 25.04 10.67
C THR A 205 33.74 23.92 9.81
N VAL A 206 33.30 22.83 10.44
CA VAL A 206 32.70 21.67 9.77
C VAL A 206 31.29 21.45 10.31
N HIS A 207 30.33 21.27 9.39
CA HIS A 207 28.99 20.79 9.69
C HIS A 207 28.73 19.48 8.97
N ILE A 208 28.09 18.54 9.67
CA ILE A 208 27.70 17.24 9.13
C ILE A 208 26.18 17.10 9.31
N GLN A 209 25.50 16.70 8.23
CA GLN A 209 24.11 16.27 8.24
C GLN A 209 24.06 14.78 7.87
N ILE A 210 23.28 14.02 8.63
CA ILE A 210 22.97 12.61 8.36
C ILE A 210 21.51 12.52 7.91
N ILE A 211 21.28 11.96 6.73
CA ILE A 211 19.95 11.57 6.25
C ILE A 211 19.85 10.05 6.28
N THR A 212 18.90 9.53 7.04
CA THR A 212 18.57 8.11 7.06
C THR A 212 17.42 7.87 6.10
N VAL A 213 17.66 7.09 5.05
CA VAL A 213 16.65 6.67 4.09
C VAL A 213 16.16 5.29 4.51
N GLU A 214 14.87 5.16 4.78
CA GLU A 214 14.23 3.91 5.22
C GLU A 214 13.00 3.60 4.39
N ASP A 215 12.88 2.36 3.92
CA ASP A 215 11.66 1.83 3.32
C ASP A 215 10.74 1.22 4.38
N ASN A 216 9.57 1.83 4.56
CA ASN A 216 8.54 1.35 5.49
C ASN A 216 7.19 1.13 4.78
N GLU A 217 7.15 1.22 3.45
CA GLU A 217 5.94 1.04 2.67
C GLU A 217 5.96 -0.34 2.01
N ALA A 218 4.78 -0.97 1.91
CA ALA A 218 4.67 -2.27 1.27
C ALA A 218 4.31 -2.11 -0.20
N PRO A 219 4.66 -3.09 -1.06
CA PRO A 219 4.39 -2.98 -2.49
C PRO A 219 2.91 -2.83 -2.80
N THR A 220 2.62 -2.08 -3.85
CA THR A 220 1.26 -1.76 -4.29
C THR A 220 0.93 -2.42 -5.62
N LEU A 221 -0.34 -2.74 -5.83
CA LEU A 221 -0.82 -3.37 -7.07
C LEU A 221 -0.84 -2.35 -8.22
N VAL A 222 -0.20 -2.70 -9.33
CA VAL A 222 -0.30 -1.95 -10.59
C VAL A 222 -1.59 -2.33 -11.29
N GLY A 223 -2.56 -1.43 -11.26
CA GLY A 223 -3.86 -1.60 -11.90
C GLY A 223 -4.97 -1.95 -10.91
N GLU A 224 -5.98 -2.68 -11.39
CA GLU A 224 -7.15 -3.06 -10.59
C GLU A 224 -7.33 -4.57 -10.61
N LEU A 225 -7.70 -5.14 -9.47
CA LEU A 225 -8.10 -6.53 -9.32
C LEU A 225 -9.60 -6.57 -8.99
N GLU A 226 -10.38 -7.30 -9.80
CA GLU A 226 -11.75 -7.62 -9.43
C GLU A 226 -11.72 -8.61 -8.26
N SER A 227 -12.16 -8.17 -7.08
CA SER A 227 -12.07 -8.97 -5.85
C SER A 227 -13.02 -10.17 -5.83
N GLU A 228 -14.08 -10.15 -6.64
CA GLU A 228 -15.09 -11.19 -6.69
C GLU A 228 -15.52 -11.45 -8.14
N ILE A 229 -15.52 -12.71 -8.55
CA ILE A 229 -16.06 -13.16 -9.85
C ILE A 229 -16.94 -14.39 -9.67
N THR A 230 -17.85 -14.62 -10.62
CA THR A 230 -18.70 -15.82 -10.64
C THR A 230 -18.53 -16.55 -11.96
N VAL A 231 -18.23 -17.85 -11.90
CA VAL A 231 -17.93 -18.69 -13.07
C VAL A 231 -18.65 -20.03 -12.96
N LEU A 232 -18.78 -20.72 -14.08
CA LEU A 232 -19.21 -22.11 -14.10
C LEU A 232 -18.03 -23.02 -13.76
N CYS A 233 -18.31 -24.19 -13.17
CA CYS A 233 -17.29 -25.13 -12.72
C CYS A 233 -16.42 -25.69 -13.86
N ASP A 234 -16.90 -25.65 -15.11
CA ASP A 234 -16.16 -26.04 -16.32
C ASP A 234 -15.44 -24.85 -16.99
N GLU A 235 -15.57 -23.64 -16.44
CA GLU A 235 -14.98 -22.40 -16.94
C GLU A 235 -14.16 -21.66 -15.87
N ILE A 236 -13.60 -22.39 -14.90
CA ILE A 236 -12.74 -21.80 -13.85
C ILE A 236 -11.48 -21.20 -14.50
N PRO A 237 -11.22 -19.89 -14.35
CA PRO A 237 -10.05 -19.25 -14.92
C PRO A 237 -8.79 -19.61 -14.14
N GLU A 238 -7.65 -19.59 -14.82
CA GLU A 238 -6.35 -19.54 -14.14
C GLU A 238 -6.22 -18.21 -13.36
N PRO A 239 -5.52 -18.19 -12.21
CA PRO A 239 -5.31 -16.96 -11.46
C PRO A 239 -4.63 -15.89 -12.33
N PRO A 240 -5.07 -14.62 -12.26
CA PRO A 240 -4.45 -13.55 -13.02
C PRO A 240 -3.00 -13.32 -12.57
N VAL A 241 -2.12 -13.02 -13.53
CA VAL A 241 -0.77 -12.54 -13.21
C VAL A 241 -0.87 -11.08 -12.84
N LEU A 242 -0.46 -10.74 -11.62
CA LEU A 242 -0.48 -9.37 -11.09
C LEU A 242 0.91 -8.74 -11.19
N GLU A 243 0.94 -7.44 -11.45
CA GLU A 243 2.16 -6.63 -11.43
C GLU A 243 2.12 -5.72 -10.20
N PHE A 244 3.25 -5.58 -9.51
CA PHE A 244 3.37 -4.76 -8.31
C PHE A 244 4.50 -3.75 -8.47
N GLU A 245 4.33 -2.58 -7.86
CA GLU A 245 5.33 -1.52 -7.81
C GLU A 245 5.55 -1.07 -6.37
N ASP A 246 6.78 -0.66 -6.09
CA ASP A 246 7.19 -0.14 -4.82
C ASP A 246 8.08 1.10 -5.07
N ASN A 247 8.07 2.04 -4.13
CA ASN A 247 8.85 3.27 -4.22
C ASN A 247 10.34 3.03 -3.96
N CYS A 248 10.68 2.10 -3.07
CA CYS A 248 12.05 1.90 -2.61
C CYS A 248 12.69 0.60 -3.10
N SER A 249 11.88 -0.36 -3.51
CA SER A 249 12.33 -1.70 -3.90
C SER A 249 12.02 -2.03 -5.36
N ASP A 250 13.08 -2.24 -6.15
CA ASP A 250 12.96 -2.77 -7.51
C ASP A 250 12.69 -4.29 -7.54
N ASN A 251 12.98 -5.00 -6.43
CA ASN A 251 12.82 -6.44 -6.32
C ASN A 251 11.61 -6.77 -5.44
N ILE A 252 10.56 -7.27 -6.06
CA ILE A 252 9.31 -7.65 -5.40
C ILE A 252 9.16 -9.16 -5.40
N GLU A 253 9.00 -9.75 -4.20
CA GLU A 253 8.67 -11.15 -4.03
C GLU A 253 7.16 -11.33 -3.94
N VAL A 254 6.59 -12.16 -4.82
CA VAL A 254 5.16 -12.51 -4.82
C VAL A 254 5.02 -13.99 -4.48
N GLN A 255 4.29 -14.27 -3.40
CA GLN A 255 3.90 -15.63 -3.01
C GLN A 255 2.42 -15.83 -3.28
N GLU A 256 2.11 -16.78 -4.14
CA GLU A 256 0.74 -17.13 -4.52
C GLU A 256 0.28 -18.35 -3.73
N SER A 257 -0.94 -18.30 -3.21
CA SER A 257 -1.61 -19.44 -2.61
C SER A 257 -3.08 -19.48 -3.00
N MET A 258 -3.68 -20.66 -2.87
CA MET A 258 -5.07 -20.90 -3.21
C MET A 258 -5.71 -21.74 -2.11
N GLU A 259 -6.90 -21.32 -1.69
CA GLU A 259 -7.79 -22.07 -0.82
C GLU A 259 -9.10 -22.35 -1.55
N SER A 260 -9.72 -23.51 -1.28
CA SER A 260 -11.01 -23.88 -1.87
C SER A 260 -11.90 -24.47 -0.78
N THR A 261 -13.20 -24.13 -0.84
CA THR A 261 -14.23 -24.76 -0.01
C THR A 261 -14.82 -26.01 -0.65
N ASN A 262 -14.37 -26.42 -1.84
CA ASN A 262 -14.79 -27.66 -2.47
C ASN A 262 -14.32 -28.87 -1.64
N ASP A 263 -15.26 -29.50 -0.96
CA ASP A 263 -15.08 -30.76 -0.23
C ASP A 263 -15.86 -31.92 -0.86
N GLY A 264 -16.39 -31.72 -2.07
CA GLY A 264 -17.22 -32.67 -2.79
C GLY A 264 -18.63 -32.87 -2.21
N SER A 265 -19.05 -32.10 -1.20
CA SER A 265 -20.38 -32.21 -0.58
C SER A 265 -21.45 -31.31 -1.19
N SER A 266 -21.04 -30.32 -2.00
CA SER A 266 -21.91 -29.30 -2.60
C SER A 266 -21.54 -29.09 -4.06
N SER A 267 -22.54 -28.78 -4.90
CA SER A 267 -22.36 -28.44 -6.32
C SER A 267 -21.94 -26.98 -6.55
N THR A 268 -21.94 -26.16 -5.50
CA THR A 268 -21.39 -24.81 -5.49
C THR A 268 -20.30 -24.69 -4.43
N TYR A 269 -19.23 -23.98 -4.75
CA TYR A 269 -18.13 -23.73 -3.81
C TYR A 269 -17.40 -22.43 -4.16
N GLU A 270 -16.43 -22.06 -3.35
CA GLU A 270 -15.64 -20.83 -3.51
C GLU A 270 -14.15 -21.19 -3.60
N ILE A 271 -13.44 -20.54 -4.52
CA ILE A 271 -11.97 -20.55 -4.58
C ILE A 271 -11.48 -19.17 -4.20
N THR A 272 -10.52 -19.09 -3.28
CA THR A 272 -9.86 -17.84 -2.91
C THR A 272 -8.40 -17.90 -3.34
N TYR A 273 -8.01 -17.03 -4.26
CA TYR A 273 -6.61 -16.77 -4.60
C TYR A 273 -6.06 -15.68 -3.67
N ILE A 274 -4.86 -15.90 -3.13
CA ILE A 274 -4.18 -14.99 -2.20
C ILE A 274 -2.78 -14.70 -2.75
N TRP A 275 -2.46 -13.43 -2.92
CA TRP A 275 -1.13 -12.94 -3.25
C TRP A 275 -0.56 -12.22 -2.03
N THR A 276 0.45 -12.81 -1.40
CA THR A 276 1.26 -12.16 -0.37
C THR A 276 2.49 -11.56 -1.05
N VAL A 277 2.64 -10.25 -0.98
CA VAL A 277 3.66 -9.50 -1.71
C VAL A 277 4.58 -8.84 -0.71
N SER A 278 5.89 -8.97 -0.90
CA SER A 278 6.88 -8.32 -0.04
C SER A 278 8.02 -7.71 -0.84
N ASP A 279 8.56 -6.62 -0.32
CA ASP A 279 9.79 -5.99 -0.79
C ASP A 279 11.06 -6.59 -0.12
N ASP A 280 12.22 -6.04 -0.47
CA ASP A 280 13.53 -6.43 0.07
C ASP A 280 13.73 -6.01 1.55
N CYS A 281 12.95 -5.05 2.04
CA CYS A 281 12.93 -4.59 3.43
C CYS A 281 11.98 -5.39 4.32
N GLY A 282 11.17 -6.25 3.71
CA GLY A 282 10.22 -7.13 4.36
C GLY A 282 8.91 -6.43 4.74
N ASN A 283 8.58 -5.29 4.13
CA ASN A 283 7.22 -4.79 4.24
C ASN A 283 6.31 -5.67 3.37
N VAL A 284 5.07 -5.90 3.83
CA VAL A 284 4.19 -6.93 3.26
C VAL A 284 2.79 -6.37 3.01
N SER A 285 2.24 -6.66 1.83
CA SER A 285 0.84 -6.44 1.48
C SER A 285 0.17 -7.76 1.04
N GLU A 286 -1.15 -7.83 1.16
CA GLU A 286 -1.93 -9.01 0.78
C GLU A 286 -3.11 -8.58 -0.10
N PHE A 287 -3.31 -9.33 -1.18
CA PHE A 287 -4.41 -9.15 -2.11
C PHE A 287 -5.16 -10.47 -2.29
N THR A 288 -6.48 -10.41 -2.42
CA THR A 288 -7.32 -11.60 -2.58
C THR A 288 -8.33 -11.45 -3.69
N GLN A 289 -8.65 -12.57 -4.35
CA GLN A 289 -9.76 -12.69 -5.29
C GLN A 289 -10.58 -13.94 -4.94
N THR A 290 -11.88 -13.76 -4.77
CA THR A 290 -12.84 -14.84 -4.53
C THR A 290 -13.58 -15.19 -5.82
N VAL A 291 -13.55 -16.47 -6.18
CA VAL A 291 -14.24 -17.04 -7.34
C VAL A 291 -15.41 -17.89 -6.84
N TYR A 292 -16.63 -17.43 -7.07
CA TYR A 292 -17.84 -18.20 -6.82
C TYR A 292 -18.07 -19.18 -7.97
N VAL A 293 -18.04 -20.48 -7.68
CA VAL A 293 -18.19 -21.54 -8.66
C VAL A 293 -19.60 -22.12 -8.60
N LEU A 294 -20.29 -22.07 -9.75
CA LEU A 294 -21.62 -22.64 -9.93
C LEU A 294 -21.55 -23.91 -10.80
N PRO A 295 -22.50 -24.86 -10.66
CA PRO A 295 -22.52 -26.05 -11.49
C PRO A 295 -22.83 -25.70 -12.96
N SER A 296 -22.19 -26.40 -13.89
CA SER A 296 -22.40 -26.24 -15.34
C SER A 296 -23.76 -26.79 -15.79
N THR A 297 -24.25 -27.82 -15.10
CA THR A 297 -25.56 -28.44 -15.31
C THR A 297 -26.27 -28.64 -13.99
N ILE A 298 -27.56 -28.29 -13.96
CA ILE A 298 -28.43 -28.59 -12.82
C ILE A 298 -29.15 -29.90 -13.12
N ILE A 299 -28.97 -30.90 -12.26
CA ILE A 299 -29.67 -32.18 -12.32
C ILE A 299 -30.75 -32.14 -11.25
N GLU A 300 -32.00 -32.27 -11.68
CA GLU A 300 -33.16 -32.30 -10.78
C GLU A 300 -33.63 -33.74 -10.60
N ALA A 301 -34.26 -34.01 -9.46
CA ALA A 301 -34.98 -35.27 -9.22
C ALA A 301 -36.47 -35.03 -9.40
N GLU A 302 -37.19 -36.06 -9.87
CA GLU A 302 -38.65 -36.07 -9.80
C GLU A 302 -39.11 -35.93 -8.33
N GLU A 303 -40.17 -35.16 -8.11
CA GLU A 303 -40.79 -35.00 -6.79
C GLU A 303 -41.86 -36.10 -6.57
N ASP A 304 -42.15 -36.42 -5.32
CA ASP A 304 -43.24 -37.32 -4.91
C ASP A 304 -43.16 -38.74 -5.52
N ILE A 305 -41.94 -39.30 -5.63
CA ILE A 305 -41.73 -40.66 -6.15
C ILE A 305 -42.24 -41.68 -5.12
N ALA A 306 -43.20 -42.51 -5.52
CA ALA A 306 -43.75 -43.58 -4.70
C ALA A 306 -43.56 -44.95 -5.36
N LEU A 307 -43.06 -45.94 -4.63
CA LEU A 307 -42.93 -47.33 -5.08
C LEU A 307 -43.76 -48.27 -4.17
N CYS A 308 -44.39 -49.29 -4.76
CA CYS A 308 -45.15 -50.30 -4.00
C CYS A 308 -44.23 -51.38 -3.42
N ALA A 309 -44.44 -51.75 -2.16
CA ALA A 309 -43.63 -52.74 -1.44
C ALA A 309 -43.77 -54.18 -1.97
N GLU A 310 -44.87 -54.51 -2.65
CA GLU A 310 -45.15 -55.88 -3.16
C GLU A 310 -44.70 -56.10 -4.61
N ASP A 311 -44.19 -55.07 -5.27
CA ASP A 311 -43.87 -55.10 -6.68
C ASP A 311 -42.58 -55.88 -6.99
N LEU A 312 -42.70 -56.87 -7.88
CA LEU A 312 -41.58 -57.72 -8.31
C LEU A 312 -40.65 -57.04 -9.34
N PHE A 313 -40.82 -55.74 -9.60
CA PHE A 313 -39.97 -55.00 -10.53
C PHE A 313 -38.77 -54.35 -9.81
N VAL A 314 -37.68 -54.17 -10.54
CA VAL A 314 -36.50 -53.45 -10.06
C VAL A 314 -36.56 -52.05 -10.67
N ALA A 315 -36.63 -51.02 -9.83
CA ALA A 315 -36.63 -49.63 -10.28
C ALA A 315 -35.19 -49.18 -10.54
N ASN A 316 -34.97 -48.36 -11.57
CA ASN A 316 -33.68 -47.77 -11.86
C ASN A 316 -33.70 -46.29 -11.44
N LEU A 317 -32.80 -45.90 -10.54
CA LEU A 317 -32.75 -44.56 -9.97
C LEU A 317 -32.48 -43.46 -11.02
N PHE A 318 -31.84 -43.80 -12.15
CA PHE A 318 -31.67 -42.86 -13.26
C PHE A 318 -33.01 -42.44 -13.89
N ASP A 319 -34.04 -43.27 -13.84
CA ASP A 319 -35.34 -42.95 -14.43
C ASP A 319 -36.04 -41.78 -13.69
N PHE A 320 -35.61 -41.49 -12.46
CA PHE A 320 -36.13 -40.41 -11.62
C PHE A 320 -35.31 -39.12 -11.69
N LEU A 321 -34.24 -39.08 -12.49
CA LEU A 321 -33.46 -37.87 -12.73
C LEU A 321 -34.01 -37.14 -13.96
N ILE A 322 -34.11 -35.82 -13.87
CA ILE A 322 -34.55 -34.92 -14.94
C ILE A 322 -33.34 -34.14 -15.45
N GLY A 323 -33.14 -34.15 -16.77
CA GLY A 323 -32.10 -33.37 -17.45
C GLY A 323 -31.07 -34.25 -18.14
N ASP A 324 -29.96 -33.64 -18.53
CA ASP A 324 -28.80 -34.35 -19.06
C ASP A 324 -27.86 -34.70 -17.91
N TYR A 325 -27.70 -36.00 -17.64
CA TYR A 325 -26.79 -36.53 -16.63
C TYR A 325 -25.95 -37.68 -17.21
N PRO A 326 -24.71 -37.85 -16.75
CA PRO A 326 -23.85 -38.90 -17.26
C PRO A 326 -24.18 -40.26 -16.58
N LEU A 327 -24.18 -41.35 -17.34
CA LEU A 327 -24.58 -42.66 -16.81
C LEU A 327 -23.50 -43.36 -15.96
N ASP A 328 -22.33 -42.72 -15.79
CA ASP A 328 -21.20 -43.20 -15.00
C ASP A 328 -21.10 -42.55 -13.62
N GLY A 329 -22.06 -41.70 -13.24
CA GLY A 329 -22.19 -41.24 -11.86
C GLY A 329 -22.58 -42.38 -10.91
N GLU A 330 -22.18 -42.24 -9.65
CA GLU A 330 -22.35 -43.25 -8.61
C GLU A 330 -23.58 -42.93 -7.76
N TRP A 331 -24.20 -43.98 -7.19
CA TRP A 331 -25.35 -43.83 -6.29
C TRP A 331 -24.96 -44.27 -4.88
N GLU A 332 -25.30 -43.45 -3.89
CA GLU A 332 -25.16 -43.80 -2.49
C GLU A 332 -26.49 -43.66 -1.75
N VAL A 333 -26.69 -44.51 -0.73
CA VAL A 333 -27.86 -44.44 0.15
C VAL A 333 -27.51 -43.48 1.28
N THR A 334 -28.21 -42.35 1.35
CA THR A 334 -27.99 -41.32 2.37
C THR A 334 -29.00 -41.40 3.51
N GLU A 335 -30.20 -41.92 3.24
CA GLU A 335 -31.21 -42.22 4.26
C GLU A 335 -31.91 -43.56 3.97
N GLY A 336 -32.09 -44.37 5.02
CA GLY A 336 -32.62 -45.73 4.94
C GLY A 336 -31.57 -46.83 4.83
N ASN A 337 -32.01 -48.07 5.08
CA ASN A 337 -31.15 -49.26 5.13
C ASN A 337 -31.48 -50.23 3.99
N ILE A 338 -31.04 -49.92 2.77
CA ILE A 338 -31.17 -50.77 1.59
C ILE A 338 -29.82 -51.00 0.92
N THR A 339 -29.67 -52.14 0.24
CA THR A 339 -28.50 -52.42 -0.60
C THR A 339 -28.81 -52.06 -2.05
N LEU A 340 -28.00 -51.17 -2.63
CA LEU A 340 -28.05 -50.86 -4.07
C LEU A 340 -27.27 -51.88 -4.90
N ASN A 341 -27.75 -52.15 -6.12
CA ASN A 341 -26.99 -52.85 -7.15
C ASN A 341 -26.67 -51.89 -8.30
N GLY A 342 -25.66 -51.03 -8.10
CA GLY A 342 -25.43 -49.89 -8.99
C GLY A 342 -26.55 -48.86 -8.82
N SER A 343 -27.30 -48.59 -9.87
CA SER A 343 -28.46 -47.68 -9.85
C SER A 343 -29.80 -48.40 -9.66
N GLU A 344 -29.80 -49.71 -9.48
CA GLU A 344 -31.01 -50.51 -9.34
C GLU A 344 -31.42 -50.64 -7.87
N VAL A 345 -32.70 -50.36 -7.58
CA VAL A 345 -33.33 -50.52 -6.28
C VAL A 345 -34.48 -51.53 -6.36
N ASN A 346 -34.54 -52.45 -5.40
CA ASN A 346 -35.60 -53.46 -5.33
C ASN A 346 -36.56 -53.14 -4.17
N PRO A 347 -37.82 -52.76 -4.46
CA PRO A 347 -38.82 -52.44 -3.45
C PRO A 347 -39.08 -53.53 -2.42
N ILE A 348 -38.93 -54.81 -2.79
CA ILE A 348 -39.18 -55.93 -1.88
C ILE A 348 -38.08 -56.08 -0.81
N SER A 349 -36.92 -55.43 -1.00
CA SER A 349 -35.77 -55.54 -0.09
C SER A 349 -35.71 -54.45 0.99
N PHE A 350 -36.73 -53.58 1.08
CA PHE A 350 -36.89 -52.61 2.15
C PHE A 350 -37.32 -53.36 3.44
N ASP A 351 -36.35 -53.66 4.31
CA ASP A 351 -36.51 -54.57 5.47
C ASP A 351 -37.20 -53.93 6.69
N ASP A 352 -37.33 -52.60 6.76
CA ASP A 352 -37.92 -51.85 7.89
C ASP A 352 -38.69 -50.62 7.37
N VAL A 353 -39.90 -50.39 7.87
CA VAL A 353 -40.81 -49.29 7.46
C VAL A 353 -40.22 -47.93 7.84
N GLU A 354 -39.36 -47.39 6.98
CA GLU A 354 -39.13 -45.94 6.93
C GLU A 354 -40.06 -45.37 5.86
N ASP A 355 -40.75 -44.26 6.17
CA ASP A 355 -41.70 -43.61 5.26
C ASP A 355 -40.99 -43.01 4.02
N GLN A 356 -39.65 -42.97 4.02
CA GLN A 356 -38.84 -42.30 3.02
C GLN A 356 -37.41 -42.87 2.95
N TYR A 357 -36.93 -43.09 1.74
CA TYR A 357 -35.54 -43.44 1.44
C TYR A 357 -34.93 -42.32 0.59
N THR A 358 -33.72 -41.89 0.94
CA THR A 358 -33.00 -40.87 0.19
C THR A 358 -31.77 -41.50 -0.46
N PHE A 359 -31.71 -41.38 -1.78
CA PHE A 359 -30.60 -41.81 -2.61
C PHE A 359 -29.92 -40.59 -3.21
N THR A 360 -28.62 -40.46 -3.02
CA THR A 360 -27.88 -39.35 -3.60
C THR A 360 -27.14 -39.84 -4.84
N TYR A 361 -27.45 -39.24 -5.98
CA TYR A 361 -26.67 -39.37 -7.19
C TYR A 361 -25.45 -38.45 -7.10
N VAL A 362 -24.26 -39.02 -7.23
CA VAL A 362 -22.98 -38.33 -7.06
C VAL A 362 -22.19 -38.38 -8.36
N ILE A 363 -21.87 -37.20 -8.89
CA ILE A 363 -20.81 -37.03 -9.88
C ILE A 363 -19.58 -36.55 -9.11
N ASP A 364 -18.62 -37.45 -8.95
CA ASP A 364 -17.33 -37.16 -8.30
C ASP A 364 -16.34 -36.64 -9.37
N ASP A 365 -16.57 -35.41 -9.82
CA ASP A 365 -15.62 -34.68 -10.66
C ASP A 365 -14.79 -33.73 -9.80
N GLU A 366 -13.49 -33.66 -10.10
CA GLU A 366 -12.50 -32.89 -9.34
C GLU A 366 -12.85 -31.39 -9.27
N PHE A 367 -13.52 -30.85 -10.29
CA PHE A 367 -13.86 -29.43 -10.41
C PHE A 367 -15.36 -29.17 -10.54
N CYS A 368 -16.15 -30.13 -11.04
CA CYS A 368 -17.60 -30.03 -11.18
C CYS A 368 -18.36 -31.09 -10.37
N PRO A 369 -18.19 -31.18 -9.04
CA PRO A 369 -18.96 -32.14 -8.26
C PRO A 369 -20.45 -31.80 -8.37
N SER A 370 -21.27 -32.83 -8.53
CA SER A 370 -22.72 -32.68 -8.53
C SER A 370 -23.36 -33.71 -7.61
N ARG A 371 -24.36 -33.27 -6.86
CA ARG A 371 -25.14 -34.11 -5.96
C ARG A 371 -26.62 -33.80 -6.15
N THR A 372 -27.39 -34.84 -6.41
CA THR A 372 -28.84 -34.75 -6.53
C THR A 372 -29.49 -35.82 -5.68
N ASP A 373 -30.34 -35.41 -4.75
CA ASP A 373 -31.09 -36.31 -3.90
C ASP A 373 -32.38 -36.74 -4.59
N VAL A 374 -32.55 -38.05 -4.74
CA VAL A 374 -33.79 -38.70 -5.14
C VAL A 374 -34.42 -39.28 -3.90
N VAL A 375 -35.63 -38.82 -3.62
CA VAL A 375 -36.35 -39.17 -2.41
C VAL A 375 -37.54 -40.03 -2.78
N ILE A 376 -37.59 -41.26 -2.26
CA ILE A 376 -38.60 -42.26 -2.60
C ILE A 376 -39.38 -42.64 -1.35
N THR A 377 -40.71 -42.56 -1.43
CA THR A 377 -41.62 -43.08 -0.41
C THR A 377 -42.09 -44.47 -0.81
N ILE A 378 -42.14 -45.39 0.15
CA ILE A 378 -42.66 -46.75 -0.08
C ILE A 378 -44.10 -46.82 0.43
N ASP A 379 -45.01 -47.18 -0.46
CA ASP A 379 -46.41 -47.41 -0.11
C ASP A 379 -46.62 -48.89 0.27
N GLU A 380 -47.01 -49.15 1.52
CA GLU A 380 -47.31 -50.48 2.05
C GLU A 380 -48.75 -50.93 1.77
N ASP A 381 -49.67 -50.00 1.58
CA ASP A 381 -51.09 -50.31 1.42
C ASP A 381 -51.46 -50.57 -0.05
N CYS A 382 -50.46 -50.52 -0.96
CA CYS A 382 -50.52 -50.78 -2.41
C CYS A 382 -51.96 -50.95 -2.88
N GLU A 383 -52.72 -49.85 -2.95
CA GLU A 383 -54.17 -49.93 -3.15
C GLU A 383 -54.43 -50.64 -4.49
N ASP A 384 -54.83 -51.91 -4.40
CA ASP A 384 -54.98 -52.84 -5.50
C ASP A 384 -56.23 -52.47 -6.31
N LEU A 385 -56.12 -51.40 -7.09
CA LEU A 385 -57.22 -50.81 -7.86
C LEU A 385 -57.43 -51.51 -9.21
N CYS A 386 -56.86 -52.71 -9.43
CA CYS A 386 -56.78 -53.31 -10.77
C CYS A 386 -57.32 -54.75 -10.93
N VAL A 387 -58.65 -54.83 -10.94
CA VAL A 387 -59.57 -55.68 -11.76
C VAL A 387 -59.62 -57.21 -11.57
N ASP A 388 -60.81 -57.69 -11.16
CA ASP A 388 -61.35 -59.04 -11.43
C ASP A 388 -62.25 -59.04 -12.70
N ALA A 389 -62.32 -60.17 -13.42
CA ALA A 389 -63.08 -60.30 -14.69
C ALA A 389 -64.55 -59.88 -14.62
N ASP A 390 -65.14 -59.92 -13.43
CA ASP A 390 -66.55 -59.60 -13.17
C ASP A 390 -66.84 -58.09 -13.14
N ASN A 391 -65.79 -57.25 -13.06
CA ASN A 391 -65.90 -55.79 -12.95
C ASN A 391 -65.74 -55.07 -14.31
N VAL A 392 -65.42 -55.78 -15.40
CA VAL A 392 -65.28 -55.19 -16.74
C VAL A 392 -66.64 -55.08 -17.43
N VAL A 393 -67.04 -53.85 -17.75
CA VAL A 393 -68.28 -53.55 -18.49
C VAL A 393 -67.96 -53.04 -19.88
N ILE A 394 -68.46 -53.74 -20.89
CA ILE A 394 -68.28 -53.39 -22.31
C ILE A 394 -69.63 -53.01 -22.91
N SER A 395 -69.63 -51.94 -23.73
CA SER A 395 -70.82 -51.49 -24.45
C SER A 395 -71.54 -52.63 -25.18
N LYS A 396 -72.84 -52.77 -24.90
CA LYS A 396 -73.72 -53.73 -25.60
C LYS A 396 -74.45 -53.10 -26.79
N ALA A 397 -74.52 -51.78 -26.81
CA ALA A 397 -75.09 -51.01 -27.91
C ALA A 397 -74.32 -49.70 -28.11
N ILE A 398 -74.31 -49.22 -29.36
CA ILE A 398 -73.86 -47.88 -29.74
C ILE A 398 -74.96 -47.25 -30.57
N THR A 399 -75.30 -46.00 -30.27
CA THR A 399 -76.30 -45.20 -30.98
C THR A 399 -75.73 -43.81 -31.20
N ALA A 400 -74.89 -43.66 -32.23
CA ALA A 400 -74.19 -42.41 -32.53
C ALA A 400 -75.15 -41.37 -33.13
N ASN A 401 -76.02 -40.79 -32.31
CA ASN A 401 -77.09 -39.87 -32.71
C ASN A 401 -76.90 -38.45 -32.12
N GLY A 402 -75.84 -38.22 -31.35
CA GLY A 402 -75.53 -36.94 -30.72
C GLY A 402 -76.36 -36.61 -29.48
N ASP A 403 -77.02 -37.60 -28.87
CA ASP A 403 -77.76 -37.44 -27.62
C ASP A 403 -76.91 -37.61 -26.34
N GLN A 404 -75.61 -37.90 -26.51
CA GLN A 404 -74.59 -38.09 -25.47
C GLN A 404 -74.63 -39.47 -24.79
N TRP A 405 -75.56 -40.35 -25.14
CA TRP A 405 -75.69 -41.68 -24.56
C TRP A 405 -75.32 -42.76 -25.57
N ASN A 406 -74.39 -43.64 -25.19
CA ASN A 406 -73.88 -44.72 -26.07
C ASN A 406 -73.34 -44.20 -27.42
N GLU A 407 -72.72 -43.02 -27.44
CA GLU A 407 -72.12 -42.44 -28.65
C GLU A 407 -70.88 -43.22 -29.13
N CYS A 408 -70.13 -43.77 -28.17
CA CYS A 408 -68.85 -44.44 -28.39
C CYS A 408 -68.89 -45.87 -27.84
N PHE A 409 -68.05 -46.74 -28.40
CA PHE A 409 -67.68 -48.00 -27.77
C PHE A 409 -66.88 -47.73 -26.50
N GLN A 410 -67.38 -48.21 -25.37
CA GLN A 410 -66.80 -47.98 -24.05
C GLN A 410 -66.39 -49.31 -23.44
N VAL A 411 -65.23 -49.29 -22.79
CA VAL A 411 -64.71 -50.37 -21.95
C VAL A 411 -64.45 -49.71 -20.60
N LYS A 412 -65.24 -50.07 -19.59
CA LYS A 412 -65.25 -49.44 -18.26
C LYS A 412 -65.05 -50.47 -17.17
N LEU A 413 -64.68 -49.98 -15.99
CA LEU A 413 -64.68 -50.77 -14.75
C LEU A 413 -65.86 -50.33 -13.89
N VAL A 414 -66.47 -51.29 -13.20
CA VAL A 414 -67.46 -51.02 -12.16
C VAL A 414 -66.91 -51.50 -10.84
N ASP A 415 -66.86 -50.61 -9.86
CA ASP A 415 -66.40 -50.96 -8.52
C ASP A 415 -67.46 -51.77 -7.74
N ALA A 416 -67.10 -52.22 -6.53
CA ALA A 416 -67.97 -53.02 -5.68
C ALA A 416 -69.27 -52.29 -5.26
N ASP A 417 -69.29 -50.96 -5.34
CA ASP A 417 -70.42 -50.10 -5.00
C ASP A 417 -71.30 -49.75 -6.21
N GLY A 418 -70.87 -50.10 -7.42
CA GLY A 418 -71.63 -49.96 -8.67
C GLY A 418 -71.36 -48.66 -9.42
N GLU A 419 -70.33 -47.90 -9.05
CA GLU A 419 -69.90 -46.70 -9.77
C GLU A 419 -68.99 -47.07 -10.95
N GLU A 420 -69.20 -46.42 -12.10
CA GLU A 420 -68.42 -46.66 -13.32
C GLU A 420 -67.15 -45.81 -13.31
N ASN A 421 -66.00 -46.44 -13.06
CA ASN A 421 -64.68 -45.78 -13.07
C ASN A 421 -63.94 -46.00 -14.40
N PHE A 422 -62.97 -45.13 -14.68
CA PHE A 422 -62.15 -45.17 -15.88
C PHE A 422 -61.05 -46.21 -15.75
N ILE A 423 -60.90 -47.07 -16.75
CA ILE A 423 -59.89 -48.14 -16.81
C ILE A 423 -58.43 -47.64 -16.91
N ARG A 424 -58.20 -46.32 -16.91
CA ARG A 424 -56.88 -45.68 -17.10
C ARG A 424 -55.97 -45.77 -15.87
N GLU A 425 -56.54 -46.03 -14.69
CA GLU A 425 -55.81 -46.10 -13.42
C GLU A 425 -54.99 -47.40 -13.27
N CYS A 426 -55.01 -48.29 -14.28
CA CYS A 426 -54.47 -49.66 -14.18
C CYS A 426 -53.40 -50.05 -15.20
N GLU A 427 -52.73 -49.09 -15.84
CA GLU A 427 -51.65 -49.31 -16.83
C GLU A 427 -51.94 -50.39 -17.92
N PHE A 428 -53.21 -50.66 -18.21
CA PHE A 428 -53.59 -51.64 -19.23
C PHE A 428 -53.61 -51.01 -20.62
N VAL A 429 -53.15 -51.78 -21.60
CA VAL A 429 -53.34 -51.45 -23.01
C VAL A 429 -54.60 -52.14 -23.53
N ILE A 430 -55.60 -51.36 -23.93
CA ILE A 430 -56.88 -51.87 -24.44
C ILE A 430 -56.75 -52.15 -25.94
N GLU A 431 -56.89 -53.40 -26.34
CA GLU A 431 -56.97 -53.77 -27.75
C GLU A 431 -58.44 -54.06 -28.12
N VAL A 432 -58.99 -53.29 -29.04
CA VAL A 432 -60.37 -53.43 -29.52
C VAL A 432 -60.37 -53.88 -30.98
N GLN A 433 -61.04 -54.99 -31.26
CA GLN A 433 -61.31 -55.47 -32.60
C GLN A 433 -62.82 -55.66 -32.79
N ILE A 434 -63.36 -55.23 -33.93
CA ILE A 434 -64.79 -55.38 -34.23
C ILE A 434 -64.97 -56.08 -35.56
N PHE A 435 -65.94 -56.99 -35.62
CA PHE A 435 -66.21 -57.87 -36.75
C PHE A 435 -67.68 -57.75 -37.18
N ASN A 436 -67.92 -57.87 -38.48
CA ASN A 436 -69.28 -57.98 -39.01
C ASN A 436 -69.85 -59.39 -38.82
N ARG A 437 -71.14 -59.57 -39.15
CA ARG A 437 -71.84 -60.87 -39.03
C ARG A 437 -71.25 -62.04 -39.82
N TRP A 438 -70.33 -61.78 -40.74
CA TRP A 438 -69.63 -62.80 -41.54
C TRP A 438 -68.23 -63.11 -41.00
N GLY A 439 -67.83 -62.49 -39.89
CA GLY A 439 -66.53 -62.68 -39.25
C GLY A 439 -65.39 -61.86 -39.88
N ALA A 440 -65.69 -60.89 -40.74
CA ALA A 440 -64.67 -59.98 -41.26
C ALA A 440 -64.43 -58.81 -40.29
N LYS A 441 -63.17 -58.52 -39.99
CA LYS A 441 -62.75 -57.40 -39.13
C LYS A 441 -63.03 -56.07 -39.83
N ILE A 442 -63.70 -55.15 -39.14
CA ILE A 442 -64.13 -53.84 -39.66
C ILE A 442 -63.49 -52.67 -38.92
N TYR A 443 -62.96 -52.92 -37.72
CA TYR A 443 -62.24 -51.96 -36.89
C TYR A 443 -61.20 -52.69 -36.04
N GLU A 444 -60.07 -52.04 -35.82
CA GLU A 444 -58.98 -52.49 -34.96
C GLU A 444 -58.27 -51.27 -34.40
N ASN A 445 -58.09 -51.24 -33.08
CA ASN A 445 -57.17 -50.34 -32.40
C ASN A 445 -56.45 -51.12 -31.31
N MET A 446 -55.12 -51.10 -31.35
CA MET A 446 -54.26 -51.88 -30.45
C MET A 446 -53.89 -51.10 -29.18
N ASN A 447 -54.32 -49.85 -29.07
CA ASN A 447 -54.17 -49.02 -27.88
C ASN A 447 -55.37 -48.06 -27.81
N TYR A 448 -56.56 -48.64 -27.68
CA TYR A 448 -57.84 -47.95 -27.74
C TYR A 448 -58.07 -47.12 -26.49
N ASP A 449 -58.16 -45.81 -26.65
CA ASP A 449 -58.60 -44.90 -25.61
C ASP A 449 -60.09 -44.56 -25.81
N PRO A 450 -61.00 -44.92 -24.88
CA PRO A 450 -62.44 -44.66 -25.05
C PRO A 450 -62.85 -43.20 -25.21
N ASP A 451 -62.05 -42.23 -24.74
CA ASP A 451 -62.36 -40.80 -24.82
C ASP A 451 -61.75 -40.15 -26.07
N THR A 452 -60.56 -40.59 -26.50
CA THR A 452 -59.88 -40.00 -27.67
C THR A 452 -60.08 -40.80 -28.96
N ASP A 453 -60.22 -42.13 -28.89
CA ASP A 453 -60.40 -43.04 -30.03
C ASP A 453 -61.86 -43.46 -30.27
N CYS A 454 -62.83 -42.77 -29.64
CA CYS A 454 -64.27 -43.04 -29.69
C CYS A 454 -64.74 -43.73 -30.98
N TRP A 455 -64.93 -45.05 -30.91
CA TRP A 455 -65.50 -45.80 -32.02
C TRP A 455 -67.02 -45.70 -32.02
N ASN A 456 -67.58 -45.05 -33.04
CA ASN A 456 -69.02 -44.78 -33.14
C ASN A 456 -69.66 -45.47 -34.37
N GLY A 457 -69.05 -46.55 -34.86
CA GLY A 457 -69.52 -47.29 -36.05
C GLY A 457 -68.74 -46.98 -37.34
N ASN A 458 -67.65 -46.22 -37.28
CA ASN A 458 -66.76 -45.98 -38.43
C ASN A 458 -66.01 -47.25 -38.86
N SER A 459 -65.87 -47.53 -40.15
CA SER A 459 -65.05 -48.66 -40.61
C SER A 459 -63.71 -48.20 -41.21
N HIS A 460 -62.62 -48.86 -40.79
CA HIS A 460 -61.26 -48.61 -41.29
C HIS A 460 -60.98 -49.26 -42.65
N SER A 461 -61.90 -50.08 -43.18
CA SER A 461 -61.72 -50.79 -44.45
C SER A 461 -62.80 -50.37 -45.44
N ASN A 462 -62.47 -50.30 -46.74
CA ASN A 462 -63.38 -50.03 -47.86
C ASN A 462 -64.51 -51.09 -48.04
N SER A 463 -64.85 -51.83 -46.99
CA SER A 463 -65.80 -52.95 -46.97
C SER A 463 -67.27 -52.52 -47.08
N PHE A 464 -67.61 -51.23 -46.91
CA PHE A 464 -69.00 -50.76 -46.93
C PHE A 464 -69.19 -49.35 -47.53
N GLY A 465 -68.93 -49.17 -48.83
CA GLY A 465 -69.43 -48.01 -49.59
C GLY A 465 -68.99 -46.61 -49.10
N SER A 466 -69.61 -45.56 -49.63
CA SER A 466 -69.17 -44.16 -49.46
C SER A 466 -69.67 -43.47 -48.18
N SER A 467 -70.29 -44.18 -47.22
CA SER A 467 -70.89 -43.57 -46.02
C SER A 467 -69.93 -43.43 -44.83
N GLY A 468 -68.77 -44.09 -44.84
CA GLY A 468 -67.80 -44.06 -43.73
C GLY A 468 -68.21 -44.84 -42.47
N THR A 469 -69.51 -45.04 -42.26
CA THR A 469 -70.09 -45.80 -41.15
C THR A 469 -70.67 -47.15 -41.59
N VAL A 470 -70.73 -48.10 -40.65
CA VAL A 470 -71.32 -49.43 -40.89
C VAL A 470 -72.86 -49.39 -40.82
N PRO A 471 -73.58 -50.24 -41.57
CA PRO A 471 -75.05 -50.30 -41.49
C PRO A 471 -75.53 -50.69 -40.09
N THR A 472 -76.71 -50.19 -39.71
CA THR A 472 -77.37 -50.60 -38.47
C THR A 472 -77.53 -52.12 -38.39
N GLY A 473 -77.08 -52.72 -37.30
CA GLY A 473 -77.15 -54.17 -37.11
C GLY A 473 -76.27 -54.69 -35.97
N THR A 474 -76.22 -56.02 -35.84
CA THR A 474 -75.38 -56.68 -34.84
C THR A 474 -73.98 -56.96 -35.41
N TYR A 475 -72.98 -56.54 -34.66
CA TYR A 475 -71.55 -56.77 -34.85
C TYR A 475 -71.01 -57.55 -33.66
N TYR A 476 -69.74 -57.94 -33.71
CA TYR A 476 -69.09 -58.71 -32.65
C TYR A 476 -67.77 -58.04 -32.29
N TYR A 477 -67.50 -57.84 -31.01
CA TYR A 477 -66.22 -57.32 -30.54
C TYR A 477 -65.35 -58.43 -29.97
N ILE A 478 -64.04 -58.20 -30.01
CA ILE A 478 -63.05 -58.84 -29.16
C ILE A 478 -62.28 -57.71 -28.47
N VAL A 479 -62.29 -57.68 -27.15
CA VAL A 479 -61.50 -56.76 -26.33
C VAL A 479 -60.46 -57.56 -25.58
N ASN A 480 -59.20 -57.19 -25.75
CA ASN A 480 -58.08 -57.78 -25.01
C ASN A 480 -57.45 -56.69 -24.16
N LEU A 481 -57.42 -56.89 -22.84
CA LEU A 481 -56.77 -56.00 -21.89
C LEU A 481 -55.36 -56.53 -21.66
N ARG A 482 -54.36 -56.00 -22.38
CA ARG A 482 -52.98 -56.47 -22.20
C ARG A 482 -52.45 -56.04 -20.84
N ASN A 483 -51.61 -56.91 -20.27
CA ASN A 483 -51.05 -56.83 -18.92
C ASN A 483 -52.04 -57.10 -17.77
N SER A 484 -53.32 -57.34 -18.06
CA SER A 484 -54.32 -57.68 -17.01
C SER A 484 -54.36 -59.15 -16.58
N GLY A 485 -53.76 -60.08 -17.35
CA GLY A 485 -53.89 -61.52 -17.11
C GLY A 485 -55.29 -62.12 -17.41
N LEU A 486 -56.28 -61.30 -17.75
CA LEU A 486 -57.64 -61.72 -18.08
C LEU A 486 -57.72 -62.37 -19.48
N LYS A 487 -58.71 -63.26 -19.67
CA LYS A 487 -59.01 -63.79 -21.01
C LYS A 487 -59.70 -62.72 -21.86
N PRO A 488 -59.48 -62.68 -23.18
CA PRO A 488 -60.15 -61.73 -24.06
C PRO A 488 -61.67 -61.82 -23.95
N PHE A 489 -62.32 -60.66 -23.87
CA PHE A 489 -63.77 -60.53 -23.84
C PHE A 489 -64.31 -60.54 -25.27
N ALA A 490 -65.26 -61.41 -25.56
CA ALA A 490 -65.92 -61.44 -26.87
C ALA A 490 -67.43 -61.45 -26.70
N GLY A 491 -68.12 -60.61 -27.48
CA GLY A 491 -69.56 -60.45 -27.35
C GLY A 491 -70.22 -59.80 -28.56
N PRO A 492 -71.55 -59.94 -28.71
CA PRO A 492 -72.29 -59.17 -29.69
C PRO A 492 -72.46 -57.72 -29.24
N ILE A 493 -72.42 -56.80 -30.18
CA ILE A 493 -72.77 -55.40 -29.99
C ILE A 493 -73.76 -54.94 -31.04
N TYR A 494 -74.79 -54.22 -30.62
CA TYR A 494 -75.73 -53.59 -31.55
C TYR A 494 -75.23 -52.20 -31.93
N VAL A 495 -75.03 -51.95 -33.22
CA VAL A 495 -74.63 -50.63 -33.71
C VAL A 495 -75.82 -50.03 -34.43
N GLY A 496 -76.37 -48.95 -33.88
CA GLY A 496 -77.37 -48.09 -34.48
C GLY A 496 -76.69 -46.90 -35.13
N THR A 497 -76.66 -46.90 -36.46
CA THR A 497 -76.18 -45.77 -37.27
C THR A 497 -77.37 -45.05 -37.88
N ASN A 498 -77.46 -43.73 -37.66
CA ASN A 498 -78.47 -42.85 -38.27
C ASN A 498 -78.09 -42.46 -39.70
#